data_AF-A0A9W8IF09-F1
#
_entry.id   AF-A0A9W8IF09-F1
#
_cell.length_a   1.000
_cell.length_b   1.000
_cell.length_c   1.000
_cell.angle_alpha   90.00
_cell.angle_beta   90.00
_cell.angle_gamma   90.00
#
_symmetry.space_group_name_H-M   'P 1'
#
loop_
_entity.id
_entity.type
_entity.pdbx_description
1 polymer ?
#
loop_
_entity_poly.entity_id
_entity_poly.type
_entity_poly.pdbx_seq_one_letter_code
_entity_poly.pdbx_strand_id
1 'polypeptide(L)'
;MNSSNANRLGSDALSVVREFEPTAQGRERPELPAYEARVPEPVNNYNLPADRKLIDEKVAQLKEQFPTFANKSADDLEDLLRFEDLFQAHIDGLEQVQLMRTLEYELREENERLAEVNLSAEEELRKMRDNVAELQMFASSLTSRFYELVQEHLDLQKPYSPTVLLAKLREECAELDTQSEELAAELMGKDGTIEAADCEDFVRQYKDLRAKYHSSDMRCTLAEAAYKNGTLAGVPMTMDR
;
A
#
# COMPACT_ATOMS: atom_id res chain seq x y z
N MET A 1 4.06 9.01 14.18
CA MET A 1 4.84 7.91 13.58
C MET A 1 4.88 8.03 12.05
N ASN A 2 5.35 9.14 11.47
CA ASN A 2 5.40 9.31 10.01
C ASN A 2 6.55 10.24 9.60
N SER A 3 7.78 9.90 9.97
CA SER A 3 8.96 10.68 9.55
C SER A 3 10.14 9.83 9.09
N SER A 4 10.04 8.50 9.13
CA SER A 4 11.16 7.62 8.75
C SER A 4 11.15 7.14 7.29
N ASN A 5 10.10 7.42 6.51
CA ASN A 5 10.00 6.97 5.11
C ASN A 5 10.35 8.04 4.06
N ALA A 6 10.52 9.32 4.44
CA ALA A 6 10.92 10.37 3.50
C ALA A 6 12.44 10.38 3.23
N ASN A 7 13.26 9.78 4.12
CA ASN A 7 14.72 9.84 4.01
C ASN A 7 15.36 8.66 3.25
N ARG A 8 14.59 7.61 2.90
CA ARG A 8 15.14 6.47 2.14
C ARG A 8 15.12 6.71 0.62
N LEU A 9 14.10 7.39 0.09
CA LEU A 9 14.01 7.73 -1.33
C LEU A 9 15.01 8.83 -1.74
N GLY A 10 15.43 9.71 -0.82
CA GLY A 10 16.46 10.72 -1.09
C GLY A 10 17.89 10.18 -1.08
N SER A 11 18.15 9.10 -0.35
CA SER A 11 19.46 8.45 -0.28
C SER A 11 19.80 7.69 -1.55
N ASP A 12 18.80 7.01 -2.13
CA ASP A 12 19.01 6.16 -3.31
C ASP A 12 19.03 6.98 -4.62
N ALA A 13 18.39 8.15 -4.65
CA ALA A 13 18.52 9.08 -5.78
C ALA A 13 19.87 9.83 -5.77
N LEU A 14 20.47 10.05 -4.61
CA LEU A 14 21.79 10.70 -4.48
C LEU A 14 22.96 9.72 -4.72
N SER A 15 22.76 8.42 -4.57
CA SER A 15 23.80 7.42 -4.89
C SER A 15 23.96 7.20 -6.39
N VAL A 16 22.87 7.25 -7.16
CA VAL A 16 22.92 7.07 -8.63
C VAL A 16 23.50 8.30 -9.35
N VAL A 17 23.30 9.52 -8.82
CA VAL A 17 23.84 10.75 -9.42
C VAL A 17 25.34 10.93 -9.13
N ARG A 18 25.85 10.33 -8.04
CA ARG A 18 27.26 10.42 -7.65
C ARG A 18 28.20 9.55 -8.49
N GLU A 19 27.67 8.58 -9.24
CA GLU A 19 28.47 7.70 -10.11
C GLU A 19 28.74 8.31 -11.50
N PHE A 20 28.10 9.43 -11.85
CA PHE A 20 28.18 10.02 -13.20
C PHE A 20 28.72 11.46 -13.28
N GLU A 21 29.25 12.03 -12.19
CA GLU A 21 30.02 13.27 -12.28
C GLU A 21 31.49 12.98 -12.67
N PRO A 22 32.06 13.66 -13.69
CA PRO A 22 33.46 13.49 -14.04
C PRO A 22 34.33 14.10 -12.95
N THR A 23 34.89 13.26 -12.09
CA THR A 23 35.84 13.69 -11.05
C THR A 23 37.05 14.36 -11.69
N ALA A 24 37.10 15.69 -11.63
CA ALA A 24 38.25 16.51 -12.01
C ALA A 24 39.36 16.48 -10.94
N GLN A 25 39.75 15.27 -10.50
CA GLN A 25 40.95 15.07 -9.69
C GLN A 25 41.98 14.32 -10.53
N GLY A 26 43.12 14.97 -10.71
CA GLY A 26 44.17 14.62 -11.65
C GLY A 26 44.59 13.17 -11.56
N ARG A 27 44.32 12.43 -12.65
CA ARG A 27 45.16 11.30 -13.01
C ARG A 27 46.46 11.91 -13.52
N GLU A 28 47.50 11.91 -12.69
CA GLU A 28 48.85 11.98 -13.23
C GLU A 28 48.97 10.87 -14.28
N ARG A 29 49.20 11.29 -15.52
CA ARG A 29 49.39 10.37 -16.64
C ARG A 29 50.68 9.61 -16.31
N PRO A 30 50.68 8.28 -16.19
CA PRO A 30 51.94 7.56 -16.05
C PRO A 30 52.76 7.91 -17.29
N GLU A 31 53.94 8.51 -17.11
CA GLU A 31 54.84 8.76 -18.23
C GLU A 31 55.18 7.40 -18.84
N LEU A 32 54.62 7.18 -20.02
CA LEU A 32 54.86 5.99 -20.80
C LEU A 32 56.30 6.07 -21.30
N PRO A 33 57.17 5.08 -21.03
CA PRO A 33 58.53 5.08 -21.56
C PRO A 33 58.52 5.23 -23.08
N ALA A 34 59.58 5.86 -23.61
CA ALA A 34 59.74 6.27 -24.99
C ALA A 34 59.31 5.18 -25.99
N TYR A 35 58.75 5.60 -27.13
CA TYR A 35 58.14 4.75 -28.16
C TYR A 35 59.04 3.59 -28.63
N GLU A 36 60.36 3.75 -28.61
CA GLU A 36 61.33 2.69 -28.96
C GLU A 36 61.26 1.47 -28.02
N ALA A 37 60.73 1.63 -26.79
CA ALA A 37 60.56 0.54 -25.83
C ALA A 37 59.19 -0.18 -25.94
N ARG A 38 58.29 0.25 -26.84
CA ARG A 38 56.92 -0.28 -26.98
C ARG A 38 56.67 -1.05 -28.27
N VAL A 39 57.58 -0.97 -29.23
CA VAL A 39 57.52 -1.84 -30.41
C VAL A 39 58.19 -3.13 -29.99
N PRO A 40 57.48 -4.27 -29.92
CA PRO A 40 58.15 -5.56 -29.83
C PRO A 40 59.13 -5.60 -31.00
N GLU A 41 60.41 -5.90 -30.74
CA GLU A 41 61.36 -6.15 -31.81
C GLU A 41 60.68 -7.04 -32.87
N PRO A 42 60.82 -6.75 -34.17
CA PRO A 42 60.24 -7.60 -35.19
C PRO A 42 60.74 -9.01 -34.92
N VAL A 43 59.84 -9.86 -34.43
CA VAL A 43 60.13 -11.26 -34.12
C VAL A 43 60.50 -11.89 -35.44
N ASN A 44 61.81 -12.01 -35.63
CA ASN A 44 62.38 -12.71 -36.76
C ASN A 44 61.94 -14.17 -36.57
N ASN A 45 60.92 -14.58 -37.34
CA ASN A 45 60.27 -15.89 -37.28
C ASN A 45 61.18 -17.07 -37.73
N TYR A 46 62.50 -16.90 -37.64
CA TYR A 46 63.51 -17.92 -37.93
C TYR A 46 64.58 -18.05 -36.84
N ASN A 47 64.33 -17.55 -35.63
CA ASN A 47 65.18 -17.85 -34.47
C ASN A 47 64.45 -18.78 -33.50
N LEU A 48 64.54 -20.09 -33.73
CA LEU A 48 64.31 -21.05 -32.65
C LEU A 48 65.22 -20.67 -31.47
N PRO A 49 64.71 -20.59 -30.23
CA PRO A 49 65.56 -20.42 -29.05
C PRO A 49 66.60 -21.54 -29.03
N ALA A 50 67.89 -21.19 -28.96
CA ALA A 50 68.98 -22.17 -28.85
C ALA A 50 68.87 -23.04 -27.58
N ASP A 51 68.12 -22.55 -26.58
CA ASP A 51 67.90 -23.22 -25.31
C ASP A 51 66.69 -24.15 -25.36
N ARG A 52 67.00 -25.43 -25.59
CA ARG A 52 66.07 -26.57 -25.50
C ARG A 52 65.22 -26.55 -24.21
N LYS A 53 65.76 -26.00 -23.12
CA LYS A 53 65.07 -25.83 -21.82
C LYS A 53 63.84 -24.93 -21.89
N LEU A 54 63.87 -23.85 -22.66
CA LEU A 54 62.74 -22.92 -22.79
C LEU A 54 61.61 -23.54 -23.63
N ILE A 55 61.98 -24.32 -24.65
CA ILE A 55 61.04 -25.10 -25.45
C ILE A 55 60.38 -26.17 -24.57
N ASP A 56 61.18 -26.88 -23.77
CA ASP A 56 60.67 -27.89 -22.83
C ASP A 56 59.72 -27.28 -21.78
N GLU A 57 60.03 -26.07 -21.28
CA GLU A 57 59.16 -25.32 -20.36
C GLU A 57 57.83 -24.90 -21.02
N LYS A 58 57.87 -24.40 -22.25
CA LYS A 58 56.65 -24.02 -22.99
C LYS A 58 55.81 -25.23 -23.38
N VAL A 59 56.43 -26.34 -23.73
CA VAL A 59 55.74 -27.62 -23.98
C VAL A 59 55.15 -28.18 -22.68
N ALA A 60 55.82 -28.02 -21.54
CA ALA A 60 55.26 -28.40 -20.24
C ALA A 60 54.04 -27.55 -19.88
N GLN A 61 54.11 -26.22 -20.08
CA GLN A 61 52.97 -25.31 -19.90
C GLN A 61 51.80 -25.67 -20.83
N LEU A 62 52.08 -26.01 -22.09
CA LEU A 62 51.06 -26.46 -23.04
C LEU A 62 50.42 -27.79 -22.61
N LYS A 63 51.21 -28.75 -22.12
CA LYS A 63 50.71 -30.03 -21.58
C LYS A 63 49.84 -29.85 -20.36
N GLU A 64 50.19 -28.90 -19.49
CA GLU A 64 49.48 -28.63 -18.25
C GLU A 64 48.15 -27.89 -18.50
N GLN A 65 48.16 -26.88 -19.36
CA GLN A 65 47.01 -26.00 -19.57
C GLN A 65 46.12 -26.43 -20.74
N PHE A 66 46.69 -27.09 -21.74
CA PHE A 66 46.04 -27.42 -23.01
C PHE A 66 46.40 -28.84 -23.48
N PRO A 67 46.02 -29.88 -22.72
CA PRO A 67 46.40 -31.26 -23.00
C PRO A 67 45.91 -31.77 -24.36
N THR A 68 44.82 -31.22 -24.88
CA THR A 68 44.28 -31.53 -26.23
C THR A 68 45.20 -31.08 -27.37
N PHE A 69 45.93 -29.98 -27.18
CA PHE A 69 46.92 -29.47 -28.14
C PHE A 69 48.28 -30.15 -27.97
N ALA A 70 48.61 -30.57 -26.75
CA ALA A 70 49.88 -31.22 -26.47
C ALA A 70 50.03 -32.64 -27.01
N ASN A 71 48.91 -33.28 -27.39
CA ASN A 71 48.87 -34.62 -27.99
C ASN A 71 48.92 -34.61 -29.53
N LYS A 72 49.01 -33.43 -30.17
CA LYS A 72 49.06 -33.28 -31.64
C LYS A 72 50.50 -33.22 -32.15
N SER A 73 50.71 -33.63 -33.41
CA SER A 73 52.03 -33.55 -34.05
C SER A 73 52.37 -32.09 -34.41
N ALA A 74 53.65 -31.81 -34.67
CA ALA A 74 54.10 -30.47 -35.07
C ALA A 74 53.45 -30.01 -36.39
N ASP A 75 53.31 -30.93 -37.35
CA ASP A 75 52.66 -30.69 -38.63
C ASP A 75 51.17 -30.39 -38.45
N ASP A 76 50.47 -31.14 -37.57
CA ASP A 76 49.06 -30.88 -37.24
C ASP A 76 48.86 -29.52 -36.58
N LEU A 77 49.82 -29.07 -35.75
CA LEU A 77 49.75 -27.77 -35.07
C LEU A 77 50.02 -26.63 -36.05
N GLU A 78 50.92 -26.82 -37.02
CA GLU A 78 51.16 -25.86 -38.10
C GLU A 78 49.93 -25.74 -39.01
N ASP A 79 49.29 -26.86 -39.36
CA ASP A 79 48.04 -26.87 -40.12
C ASP A 79 46.90 -26.20 -39.35
N LEU A 80 46.82 -26.42 -38.03
CA LEU A 80 45.81 -25.76 -37.17
C LEU A 80 46.04 -24.25 -37.06
N LEU A 81 47.29 -23.79 -37.08
CA LEU A 81 47.61 -22.35 -37.10
C LEU A 81 47.42 -21.72 -38.48
N ARG A 82 47.53 -22.51 -39.55
CA ARG A 82 47.43 -22.06 -40.94
C ARG A 82 45.98 -22.01 -41.45
N PHE A 83 45.12 -22.90 -40.96
CA PHE A 83 43.72 -23.01 -41.37
C PHE A 83 42.78 -22.73 -40.20
N GLU A 84 42.17 -21.55 -40.22
CA GLU A 84 41.21 -21.09 -39.20
C GLU A 84 40.00 -22.02 -39.04
N ASP A 85 39.51 -22.60 -40.15
CA ASP A 85 38.40 -23.55 -40.13
C ASP A 85 38.74 -24.84 -39.36
N LEU A 86 40.00 -25.33 -39.47
CA LEU A 86 40.46 -26.51 -38.75
C LEU A 86 40.64 -26.21 -37.26
N PHE A 87 41.13 -25.01 -36.93
CA PHE A 87 41.22 -24.54 -35.56
C PHE A 87 39.83 -24.45 -34.92
N GLN A 88 38.88 -23.82 -35.60
CA GLN A 88 37.52 -23.66 -35.10
C GLN A 88 36.83 -25.03 -34.95
N ALA A 89 37.01 -25.94 -35.91
CA ALA A 89 36.49 -27.31 -35.80
C ALA A 89 37.12 -28.08 -34.64
N HIS A 90 38.41 -27.86 -34.34
CA HIS A 90 39.05 -28.44 -33.18
C HIS A 90 38.45 -27.89 -31.88
N ILE A 91 38.30 -26.56 -31.77
CA ILE A 91 37.71 -25.87 -30.61
C ILE A 91 36.26 -26.32 -30.36
N ASP A 92 35.47 -26.41 -31.43
CA ASP A 92 34.09 -26.89 -31.39
C ASP A 92 34.01 -28.39 -31.04
N GLY A 93 35.11 -29.13 -31.21
CA GLY A 93 35.27 -30.51 -30.80
C GLY A 93 35.64 -30.71 -29.33
N LEU A 94 36.02 -29.65 -28.58
CA LEU A 94 36.30 -29.78 -27.16
C LEU A 94 35.01 -30.02 -26.38
N GLU A 95 35.02 -31.06 -25.54
CA GLU A 95 33.89 -31.42 -24.67
C GLU A 95 33.41 -30.24 -23.81
N GLN A 96 34.32 -29.41 -23.33
CA GLN A 96 33.99 -28.23 -22.52
C GLN A 96 33.18 -27.20 -23.33
N VAL A 97 33.53 -26.97 -24.59
CA VAL A 97 32.84 -26.02 -25.48
C VAL A 97 31.48 -26.58 -25.89
N GLN A 98 31.41 -27.88 -26.18
CA GLN A 98 30.15 -28.56 -26.49
C GLN A 98 29.19 -28.52 -25.30
N LEU A 99 29.65 -28.87 -24.10
CA LEU A 99 28.86 -28.82 -22.88
C LEU A 99 28.34 -27.41 -22.60
N MET A 100 29.20 -26.39 -22.77
CA MET A 100 28.82 -25.00 -22.60
C MET A 100 27.75 -24.57 -23.63
N ARG A 101 27.89 -24.94 -24.90
CA ARG A 101 26.88 -24.66 -25.95
C ARG A 101 25.55 -25.36 -25.67
N THR A 102 25.59 -26.61 -25.23
CA THR A 102 24.38 -27.35 -24.85
C THR A 102 23.67 -26.68 -23.68
N LEU A 103 24.42 -26.31 -22.63
CA LEU A 103 23.87 -25.62 -21.46
C LEU A 103 23.31 -24.24 -21.83
N GLU A 104 23.99 -23.50 -22.72
CA GLU A 104 23.49 -22.22 -23.22
C GLU A 104 22.18 -22.39 -23.98
N TYR A 105 22.08 -23.41 -24.82
CA TYR A 105 20.86 -23.73 -25.56
C TYR A 105 19.72 -24.10 -24.61
N GLU A 106 19.96 -25.01 -23.65
CA GLU A 106 18.97 -25.40 -22.64
C GLU A 106 18.48 -24.21 -21.81
N LEU A 107 19.38 -23.32 -21.38
CA LEU A 107 19.01 -22.12 -20.65
C LEU A 107 18.18 -21.15 -21.50
N ARG A 108 18.49 -21.00 -22.78
CA ARG A 108 17.70 -20.17 -23.69
C ARG A 108 16.30 -20.72 -23.87
N GLU A 109 16.19 -22.03 -24.11
CA GLU A 109 14.91 -22.72 -24.29
C GLU A 109 14.05 -22.65 -23.02
N GLU A 110 14.61 -22.92 -21.84
CA GLU A 110 13.88 -22.80 -20.58
C GLU A 110 13.46 -21.36 -20.27
N ASN A 111 14.31 -20.37 -20.57
CA ASN A 111 13.94 -18.97 -20.39
C ASN A 111 12.81 -18.55 -21.33
N GLU A 112 12.84 -19.00 -22.58
CA GLU A 112 11.77 -18.75 -23.55
C GLU A 112 10.46 -19.38 -23.05
N ARG A 113 10.50 -20.65 -22.65
CA ARG A 113 9.33 -21.36 -22.09
C ARG A 113 8.78 -20.65 -20.84
N LEU A 114 9.63 -20.19 -19.94
CA LEU A 114 9.20 -19.43 -18.75
C LEU A 114 8.59 -18.08 -19.13
N ALA A 115 9.15 -17.39 -20.12
CA ALA A 115 8.60 -16.13 -20.61
C ALA A 115 7.20 -16.33 -21.22
N GLU A 116 7.00 -17.40 -22.02
CA GLU A 116 5.69 -17.74 -22.57
C GLU A 116 4.65 -18.03 -21.50
N VAL A 117 5.01 -18.84 -20.48
CA VAL A 117 4.12 -19.12 -19.36
C VAL A 117 3.76 -17.83 -18.61
N ASN A 118 4.74 -16.99 -18.32
CA ASN A 118 4.52 -15.71 -17.63
C ASN A 118 3.62 -14.77 -18.44
N LEU A 119 3.84 -14.67 -19.76
CA LEU A 119 3.02 -13.86 -20.66
C LEU A 119 1.57 -14.37 -20.71
N SER A 120 1.37 -15.69 -20.73
CA SER A 120 0.02 -16.28 -20.71
C SER A 120 -0.71 -16.02 -19.38
N ALA A 121 0.02 -16.05 -18.26
CA ALA A 121 -0.53 -15.80 -16.93
C ALA A 121 -0.82 -14.30 -16.69
N GLU A 122 -0.08 -13.41 -17.34
CA GLU A 122 -0.24 -11.96 -17.18
C GLU A 122 -1.67 -11.50 -17.50
N GLU A 123 -2.27 -12.02 -18.58
CA GLU A 123 -3.60 -11.62 -19.00
C GLU A 123 -4.67 -12.02 -17.97
N GLU A 124 -4.59 -13.24 -17.43
CA GLU A 124 -5.49 -13.73 -16.39
C GLU A 124 -5.32 -12.94 -15.09
N LEU A 125 -4.08 -12.70 -14.66
CA LEU A 125 -3.78 -11.90 -13.48
C LEU A 125 -4.26 -10.46 -13.61
N ARG A 126 -4.14 -9.86 -14.80
CA ARG A 126 -4.65 -8.52 -15.08
C ARG A 126 -6.17 -8.48 -14.97
N LYS A 127 -6.88 -9.43 -15.57
CA LYS A 127 -8.34 -9.56 -15.45
C LYS A 127 -8.77 -9.74 -13.99
N MET A 128 -8.08 -10.60 -13.24
CA MET A 128 -8.39 -10.82 -11.83
C MET A 128 -8.16 -9.57 -10.98
N ARG A 129 -7.06 -8.84 -11.22
CA ARG A 129 -6.78 -7.57 -10.56
C ARG A 129 -7.85 -6.53 -10.86
N ASP A 130 -8.26 -6.41 -12.13
CA ASP A 130 -9.28 -5.45 -12.54
C ASP A 130 -10.64 -5.80 -11.91
N ASN A 131 -11.02 -7.09 -11.87
CA ASN A 131 -12.21 -7.57 -11.16
C ASN A 131 -12.18 -7.25 -9.65
N VAL A 132 -11.03 -7.46 -9.00
CA VAL A 132 -10.84 -7.13 -7.57
C VAL A 132 -10.96 -5.63 -7.35
N ALA A 133 -10.40 -4.80 -8.24
CA ALA A 133 -10.53 -3.35 -8.16
C ALA A 133 -11.99 -2.90 -8.29
N GLU A 134 -12.74 -3.46 -9.25
CA GLU A 134 -14.17 -3.19 -9.41
C GLU A 134 -14.98 -3.59 -8.18
N LEU A 135 -14.75 -4.79 -7.66
CA LEU A 135 -15.41 -5.27 -6.43
C LEU A 135 -15.08 -4.39 -5.23
N GLN A 136 -13.83 -3.95 -5.10
CA GLN A 136 -13.41 -3.05 -4.03
C GLN A 136 -14.07 -1.67 -4.15
N MET A 137 -14.17 -1.12 -5.36
CA MET A 137 -14.90 0.13 -5.61
C MET A 137 -16.37 0.00 -5.24
N PHE A 138 -17.01 -1.11 -5.65
CA PHE A 138 -18.40 -1.39 -5.31
C PHE A 138 -18.61 -1.54 -3.80
N ALA A 139 -17.74 -2.30 -3.12
CA ALA A 139 -17.79 -2.46 -1.67
C ALA A 139 -17.62 -1.12 -0.96
N SER A 140 -16.65 -0.30 -1.39
CA SER A 140 -16.45 1.05 -0.84
C SER A 140 -17.70 1.93 -1.01
N SER A 141 -18.34 1.90 -2.18
CA SER A 141 -19.57 2.65 -2.43
C SER A 141 -20.72 2.17 -1.53
N LEU A 142 -20.87 0.86 -1.35
CA LEU A 142 -21.88 0.29 -0.48
C LEU A 142 -21.63 0.66 0.99
N THR A 143 -20.38 0.62 1.44
CA THR A 143 -19.97 1.05 2.78
C THR A 143 -20.26 2.53 3.00
N SER A 144 -19.94 3.41 2.05
CA SER A 144 -20.30 4.84 2.13
C SER A 144 -21.80 5.04 2.26
N ARG A 145 -22.59 4.38 1.40
CA ARG A 145 -24.06 4.43 1.46
C ARG A 145 -24.62 3.89 2.78
N PHE A 146 -24.01 2.84 3.32
CA PHE A 146 -24.39 2.29 4.62
C PHE A 146 -24.16 3.31 5.73
N TYR A 147 -23.00 3.97 5.77
CA TYR A 147 -22.73 5.01 6.77
C TYR A 147 -23.66 6.21 6.64
N GLU A 148 -23.98 6.63 5.42
CA GLU A 148 -24.99 7.68 5.18
C GLU A 148 -26.35 7.29 5.75
N LEU A 149 -26.82 6.06 5.48
CA LEU A 149 -28.11 5.57 5.97
C LEU A 149 -28.13 5.40 7.49
N VAL A 150 -27.03 4.93 8.09
CA VAL A 150 -26.88 4.86 9.54
C VAL A 150 -26.93 6.25 10.15
N GLN A 151 -26.28 7.24 9.54
CA GLN A 151 -26.32 8.62 10.01
C GLN A 151 -27.73 9.20 9.92
N GLU A 152 -28.43 8.99 8.81
CA GLU A 152 -29.84 9.40 8.64
C GLU A 152 -30.74 8.73 9.69
N HIS A 153 -30.57 7.44 9.92
CA HIS A 153 -31.30 6.71 10.96
C HIS A 153 -31.03 7.28 12.35
N LEU A 154 -29.77 7.55 12.70
CA LEU A 154 -29.41 8.16 13.97
C LEU A 154 -30.02 9.56 14.12
N ASP A 155 -30.02 10.36 13.05
CA ASP A 155 -30.60 11.70 13.05
C ASP A 155 -32.13 11.65 13.21
N LEU A 156 -32.80 10.69 12.57
CA LEU A 156 -34.23 10.42 12.77
C LEU A 156 -34.53 9.88 14.17
N GLN A 157 -33.63 9.09 14.76
CA GLN A 157 -33.82 8.48 16.08
C GLN A 157 -33.58 9.46 17.24
N LYS A 158 -32.62 10.41 17.10
CA LYS A 158 -32.30 11.44 18.10
C LYS A 158 -33.53 12.11 18.75
N PRO A 159 -34.53 12.62 18.01
CA PRO A 159 -35.70 13.27 18.61
C PRO A 159 -36.61 12.32 19.40
N TYR A 160 -36.50 11.01 19.18
CA TYR A 160 -37.24 9.95 19.90
C TYR A 160 -36.39 9.29 21.00
N SER A 161 -35.20 9.83 21.29
CA SER A 161 -34.42 9.38 22.43
C SER A 161 -35.23 9.58 23.72
N PRO A 162 -35.19 8.63 24.68
CA PRO A 162 -35.87 8.74 25.97
C PRO A 162 -35.58 10.06 26.69
N THR A 163 -34.35 10.58 26.57
CA THR A 163 -33.95 11.85 27.17
C THR A 163 -34.66 13.06 26.56
N VAL A 164 -34.83 13.08 25.23
CA VAL A 164 -35.51 14.16 24.51
C VAL A 164 -37.01 14.10 24.77
N LEU A 165 -37.60 12.89 24.78
CA LEU A 165 -39.01 12.70 25.11
C LEU A 165 -39.32 13.11 26.55
N LEU A 166 -38.46 12.78 27.51
CA LEU A 166 -38.60 13.24 28.91
C LEU A 166 -38.48 14.75 29.02
N ALA A 167 -37.56 15.38 28.27
CA ALA A 167 -37.44 16.84 28.27
C ALA A 167 -38.72 17.51 27.74
N LYS A 168 -39.30 17.01 26.65
CA LYS A 168 -40.59 17.49 26.12
C LYS A 168 -41.74 17.32 27.11
N LEU A 169 -41.79 16.19 27.82
CA LEU A 169 -42.81 15.97 28.86
C LEU A 169 -42.68 16.97 30.02
N ARG A 170 -41.44 17.28 30.44
CA ARG A 170 -41.19 18.29 31.47
C ARG A 170 -41.58 19.69 31.02
N GLU A 171 -41.30 20.02 29.77
CA GLU A 171 -41.72 21.29 29.15
C GLU A 171 -43.25 21.40 29.12
N GLU A 172 -43.97 20.37 28.66
CA GLU A 172 -45.44 20.32 28.71
C GLU A 172 -45.98 20.50 30.13
N CYS A 173 -45.36 19.86 31.14
CA CYS A 173 -45.73 20.06 32.54
C CYS A 173 -45.51 21.51 33.00
N ALA A 174 -44.37 22.11 32.66
CA ALA A 174 -44.05 23.48 33.03
C ALA A 174 -44.99 24.50 32.33
N GLU A 175 -45.34 24.26 31.07
CA GLU A 175 -46.32 25.07 30.34
C GLU A 175 -47.70 25.01 30.98
N LEU A 176 -48.17 23.81 31.38
CA LEU A 176 -49.46 23.65 32.07
C LEU A 176 -49.48 24.34 33.44
N ASP A 177 -48.37 24.29 34.19
CA ASP A 177 -48.24 24.99 35.47
C ASP A 177 -48.28 26.51 35.25
N THR A 178 -47.48 27.02 34.30
CA THR A 178 -47.46 28.44 33.88
C THR A 178 -48.85 28.92 33.47
N GLN A 179 -49.57 28.17 32.62
CA GLN A 179 -50.94 28.53 32.22
C GLN A 179 -51.91 28.57 33.40
N SER A 180 -51.74 27.67 34.38
CA SER A 180 -52.58 27.68 35.58
C SER A 180 -52.26 28.87 36.49
N GLU A 181 -51.00 29.29 36.56
CA GLU A 181 -50.57 30.50 37.29
C GLU A 181 -51.03 31.78 36.59
N GLU A 182 -50.94 31.86 35.26
CA GLU A 182 -51.45 32.97 34.46
C GLU A 182 -52.97 33.15 34.65
N LEU A 183 -53.72 32.05 34.60
CA LEU A 183 -55.16 32.05 34.85
C LEU A 183 -55.49 32.52 36.28
N ALA A 184 -54.68 32.11 37.27
CA ALA A 184 -54.83 32.58 38.65
C ALA A 184 -54.46 34.07 38.81
N ALA A 185 -53.42 34.53 38.12
CA ALA A 185 -53.00 35.93 38.11
C ALA A 185 -54.04 36.83 37.42
N GLU A 186 -54.67 36.37 36.34
CA GLU A 186 -55.75 37.09 35.66
C GLU A 186 -56.95 37.30 36.59
N LEU A 187 -57.32 36.27 37.37
CA LEU A 187 -58.37 36.41 38.38
C LEU A 187 -57.99 37.43 39.47
N MET A 188 -56.75 37.40 39.96
CA MET A 188 -56.26 38.34 40.97
C MET A 188 -56.15 39.78 40.45
N GLY A 189 -55.93 39.98 39.15
CA GLY A 189 -55.87 41.30 38.52
C GLY A 189 -57.22 41.98 38.29
N LYS A 190 -58.33 41.23 38.40
CA LYS A 190 -59.69 41.78 38.30
C LYS A 190 -60.14 42.36 39.65
N ASP A 191 -59.63 43.53 39.99
CA ASP A 191 -60.05 44.26 41.19
C ASP A 191 -61.50 44.77 41.06
N GLY A 192 -62.40 44.26 41.91
CA GLY A 192 -63.58 45.01 42.38
C GLY A 192 -64.98 44.48 42.03
N THR A 193 -65.18 43.63 41.02
CA THR A 193 -66.48 42.97 40.78
C THR A 193 -66.28 41.71 39.95
N ILE A 194 -65.90 40.61 40.60
CA ILE A 194 -65.87 39.29 39.93
C ILE A 194 -67.32 38.82 39.87
N GLU A 195 -67.89 38.80 38.67
CA GLU A 195 -69.21 38.21 38.43
C GLU A 195 -69.20 36.73 38.84
N ALA A 196 -70.31 36.24 39.40
CA ALA A 196 -70.40 34.84 39.84
C ALA A 196 -70.13 33.86 38.68
N ALA A 197 -70.52 34.22 37.46
CA ALA A 197 -70.26 33.46 36.25
C ALA A 197 -68.76 33.35 35.92
N ASP A 198 -68.00 34.45 36.05
CA ASP A 198 -66.55 34.47 35.82
C ASP A 198 -65.81 33.61 36.84
N CYS A 199 -66.30 33.57 38.09
CA CYS A 199 -65.78 32.71 39.14
C CYS A 199 -66.01 31.22 38.83
N GLU A 200 -67.21 30.85 38.38
CA GLU A 200 -67.54 29.46 38.02
C GLU A 200 -66.72 28.98 36.81
N ASP A 201 -66.57 29.85 35.79
CA ASP A 201 -65.76 29.55 34.61
C ASP A 201 -64.26 29.44 34.94
N PHE A 202 -63.73 30.29 35.82
CA PHE A 202 -62.37 30.16 36.35
C PHE A 202 -62.18 28.82 37.06
N VAL A 203 -63.07 28.46 38.00
CA VAL A 203 -62.95 27.22 38.77
C VAL A 203 -62.99 26.00 37.85
N ARG A 204 -63.82 26.02 36.80
CA ARG A 204 -63.84 24.96 35.79
C ARG A 204 -62.51 24.85 35.05
N GLN A 205 -62.03 25.96 34.49
CA GLN A 205 -60.79 25.99 33.69
C GLN A 205 -59.55 25.66 34.52
N TYR A 206 -59.45 26.20 35.74
CA TYR A 206 -58.34 25.93 36.65
C TYR A 206 -58.30 24.47 37.09
N LYS A 207 -59.45 23.86 37.40
CA LYS A 207 -59.53 22.43 37.72
C LYS A 207 -59.12 21.57 36.54
N ASP A 208 -59.56 21.91 35.33
CA ASP A 208 -59.21 21.17 34.11
C ASP A 208 -57.70 21.26 33.82
N LEU A 209 -57.09 22.45 33.95
CA LEU A 209 -55.65 22.65 33.80
C LEU A 209 -54.85 21.90 34.87
N ARG A 210 -55.24 21.98 36.14
CA ARG A 210 -54.58 21.26 37.23
C ARG A 210 -54.73 19.74 37.10
N ALA A 211 -55.88 19.25 36.65
CA ALA A 211 -56.07 17.83 36.37
C ALA A 211 -55.13 17.32 35.27
N LYS A 212 -54.97 18.09 34.19
CA LYS A 212 -54.00 17.80 33.11
C LYS A 212 -52.56 17.86 33.61
N TYR A 213 -52.21 18.88 34.38
CA TYR A 213 -50.89 19.01 35.01
C TYR A 213 -50.54 17.78 35.84
N HIS A 214 -51.40 17.40 36.79
CA HIS A 214 -51.14 16.24 37.66
C HIS A 214 -51.09 14.92 36.87
N SER A 215 -51.91 14.77 35.82
CA SER A 215 -51.81 13.61 34.93
C SER A 215 -50.47 13.58 34.19
N SER A 216 -49.98 14.73 33.71
CA SER A 216 -48.70 14.83 33.02
C SER A 216 -47.50 14.64 33.96
N ASP A 217 -47.56 15.20 35.16
CA ASP A 217 -46.54 15.04 36.21
C ASP A 217 -46.41 13.58 36.65
N MET A 218 -47.53 12.87 36.84
CA MET A 218 -47.53 11.44 37.11
C MET A 218 -46.92 10.62 35.97
N ARG A 219 -47.18 10.99 34.70
CA ARG A 219 -46.53 10.36 33.54
C ARG A 219 -45.03 10.64 33.52
N CYS A 220 -44.61 11.86 33.82
CA CYS A 220 -43.20 12.26 33.84
C CYS A 220 -42.42 11.51 34.93
N THR A 221 -42.92 11.50 36.17
CA THR A 221 -42.29 10.79 37.30
C THR A 221 -42.17 9.29 37.06
N LEU A 222 -43.21 8.66 36.48
CA LEU A 222 -43.18 7.25 36.11
C LEU A 222 -42.17 6.98 35.00
N ALA A 223 -42.13 7.82 33.96
CA ALA A 223 -41.18 7.69 32.85
C ALA A 223 -39.72 7.89 33.33
N GLU A 224 -39.47 8.82 34.25
CA GLU A 224 -38.16 9.01 34.86
C GLU A 224 -37.70 7.82 35.71
N ALA A 225 -38.62 7.24 36.50
CA ALA A 225 -38.33 6.04 37.27
C ALA A 225 -38.00 4.87 36.33
N ALA A 226 -38.76 4.69 35.24
CA ALA A 226 -38.51 3.67 34.24
C ALA A 226 -37.18 3.88 33.49
N TYR A 227 -36.77 5.13 33.24
CA TYR A 227 -35.47 5.46 32.66
C TYR A 227 -34.31 5.15 33.62
N LYS A 228 -34.41 5.55 34.88
CA LYS A 228 -33.39 5.28 35.92
C LYS A 228 -33.20 3.78 36.18
N ASN A 229 -34.29 3.01 36.09
CA ASN A 229 -34.28 1.57 36.30
C ASN A 229 -33.81 0.77 35.07
N GLY A 230 -33.48 1.46 33.96
CA GLY A 230 -33.01 0.84 32.72
C GLY A 230 -34.10 0.18 31.87
N THR A 231 -35.37 0.27 32.27
CA THR A 231 -36.51 -0.27 31.50
C THR A 231 -36.75 0.53 30.21
N LEU A 232 -36.40 1.83 30.20
CA LEU A 232 -36.39 2.70 29.02
C LEU A 232 -34.95 2.96 28.52
N ALA A 233 -34.11 1.93 28.48
CA ALA A 233 -32.79 2.06 27.87
C ALA A 233 -32.93 2.23 26.34
N GLY A 234 -32.63 3.43 25.85
CA GLY A 234 -32.45 3.65 24.41
C GLY A 234 -31.23 2.87 23.90
N VAL A 235 -31.26 2.45 22.64
CA VAL A 235 -30.10 1.84 21.97
C VAL A 235 -28.91 2.82 22.07
N PRO A 236 -27.73 2.39 22.53
CA PRO A 236 -26.56 3.26 22.62
C PRO A 236 -26.23 3.84 21.23
N MET A 237 -26.19 5.17 21.15
CA MET A 237 -26.03 5.94 19.90
C MET A 237 -24.57 6.03 19.41
N THR A 238 -23.66 5.24 19.98
CA THR A 238 -22.23 5.27 19.66
C THR A 238 -21.86 4.07 18.81
N MET A 239 -21.63 4.30 17.52
CA MET A 239 -20.84 3.39 16.69
C MET A 239 -19.37 3.70 16.94
N ASP A 240 -18.67 2.82 17.68
CA ASP A 240 -17.21 2.89 17.74
C ASP A 240 -16.64 2.68 16.33
N ARG A 241 -15.71 3.55 15.96
CA ARG A 241 -15.02 3.57 14.66
C ARG A 241 -13.96 2.48 14.56
#